data_AF-A0A0A0LWB8-F1
#
_entry.id   AF-A0A0A0LWB8-F1
#
_cell.length_a   1.000
_cell.length_b   1.000
_cell.length_c   1.000
_cell.angle_alpha   90.00
_cell.angle_beta   90.00
_cell.angle_gamma   90.00
#
_symmetry.space_group_name_H-M   'P 1'
#
loop_
_entity.id
_entity.type
_entity.pdbx_description
1 polymer ?
#
loop_
_entity_poly.entity_id
_entity_poly.type
_entity_poly.pdbx_seq_one_letter_code
_entity_poly.pdbx_strand_id
1 'polypeptide(L)'
;MDARDSSSSSALNRDGSSSAVEDDGALSITAALAREAASLFQSGKYVGCVEVLNQLLQKKEDDPKVLHNIAIAEYLRDGCSNPKKLLEVLNNVKVCH
;
A
#
# COMPACT_ATOMS: atom_id res chain seq x y z
N MET A 1 14.32 -15.28 45.93
CA MET A 1 14.88 -16.16 44.88
C MET A 1 14.81 -17.59 45.43
N ASP A 2 14.02 -18.55 44.94
CA ASP A 2 13.16 -18.66 43.76
C ASP A 2 12.16 -19.81 44.03
N ALA A 3 10.92 -19.69 43.55
CA ALA A 3 10.00 -20.82 43.45
C ALA A 3 8.95 -20.57 42.37
N ARG A 4 9.02 -21.31 41.26
CA ARG A 4 7.91 -22.12 40.72
C ARG A 4 8.29 -22.75 39.38
N ASP A 5 8.35 -24.07 39.39
CA ASP A 5 8.08 -24.90 38.22
C ASP A 5 6.57 -24.82 37.91
N SER A 6 6.21 -24.68 36.64
CA SER A 6 4.83 -24.91 36.19
C SER A 6 4.89 -25.53 34.80
N SER A 7 4.47 -26.79 34.77
CA SER A 7 4.41 -27.68 33.63
C SER A 7 3.31 -27.30 32.62
N SER A 8 3.63 -27.63 31.36
CA SER A 8 2.83 -27.81 30.14
C SER A 8 1.31 -27.90 30.21
N SER A 9 0.62 -27.32 29.22
CA SER A 9 -0.06 -28.12 28.17
C SER A 9 -0.64 -27.28 27.01
N SER A 10 -0.37 -27.82 25.83
CA SER A 10 -0.95 -27.69 24.48
C SER A 10 -2.40 -27.21 24.32
N ALA A 11 -2.63 -26.38 23.27
CA ALA A 11 -3.73 -26.52 22.31
C ALA A 11 -3.52 -25.59 21.09
N LEU A 12 -2.76 -26.03 20.08
CA LEU A 12 -2.79 -25.41 18.75
C LEU A 12 -3.93 -26.04 17.95
N ASN A 13 -5.15 -25.58 18.23
CA ASN A 13 -6.32 -25.90 17.41
C ASN A 13 -6.69 -24.63 16.63
N ARG A 14 -6.30 -24.56 15.37
CA ARG A 14 -6.90 -23.63 14.41
C ARG A 14 -7.02 -24.27 13.04
N ASP A 15 -7.69 -25.43 13.01
CA ASP A 15 -8.41 -25.84 11.81
C ASP A 15 -9.76 -25.11 11.84
N GLY A 16 -9.98 -24.24 10.86
CA GLY A 16 -11.08 -23.29 10.92
C GLY A 16 -11.11 -22.39 9.70
N SER A 17 -11.76 -22.92 8.66
CA SER A 17 -12.59 -22.16 7.74
C SER A 17 -11.92 -21.19 6.76
N SER A 18 -12.06 -21.59 5.49
CA SER A 18 -12.81 -20.84 4.47
C SER A 18 -12.00 -20.39 3.27
N SER A 19 -12.45 -20.89 2.13
CA SER A 19 -12.37 -20.34 0.78
C SER A 19 -11.78 -18.93 0.68
N ALA A 20 -10.53 -18.84 0.23
CA ALA A 20 -9.93 -17.60 -0.25
C ALA A 20 -8.79 -17.89 -1.23
N VAL A 21 -9.02 -18.77 -2.23
CA VAL A 21 -7.99 -19.09 -3.24
C VAL A 21 -8.04 -18.19 -4.47
N GLU A 22 -8.87 -17.15 -4.49
CA GLU A 22 -8.97 -16.23 -5.64
C GLU A 22 -8.46 -14.81 -5.37
N ASP A 23 -8.02 -14.48 -4.15
CA ASP A 23 -7.51 -13.14 -3.79
C ASP A 23 -5.96 -13.03 -3.85
N ASP A 24 -5.23 -14.13 -3.66
CA ASP A 24 -3.75 -14.13 -3.57
C ASP A 24 -3.07 -13.68 -4.88
N GLY A 25 -3.63 -14.03 -6.04
CA GLY A 25 -3.12 -13.62 -7.35
C GLY A 25 -3.28 -12.12 -7.63
N ALA A 26 -4.41 -11.53 -7.24
CA ALA A 26 -4.67 -10.10 -7.39
C ALA A 26 -3.81 -9.28 -6.41
N LEU A 27 -3.61 -9.77 -5.19
CA LEU A 27 -2.65 -9.20 -4.24
C LEU A 27 -1.20 -9.27 -4.74
N SER A 28 -0.81 -10.36 -5.41
CA SER A 28 0.53 -10.50 -5.99
C SER A 28 0.78 -9.51 -7.14
N ILE A 29 -0.20 -9.33 -8.04
CA ILE A 29 -0.12 -8.35 -9.13
C ILE A 29 -0.07 -6.91 -8.59
N THR A 30 -0.90 -6.59 -7.58
CA THR A 30 -0.87 -5.25 -6.96
C THR A 30 0.45 -5.00 -6.19
N ALA A 31 1.01 -6.02 -5.55
CA ALA A 31 2.33 -5.92 -4.91
C ALA A 31 3.47 -5.76 -5.92
N ALA A 32 3.38 -6.38 -7.10
CA ALA A 32 4.34 -6.17 -8.18
C ALA A 32 4.29 -4.73 -8.71
N LEU A 33 3.09 -4.21 -8.99
CA LEU A 33 2.87 -2.83 -9.42
C LEU A 33 3.37 -1.83 -8.37
N ALA A 34 3.11 -2.08 -7.08
CA ALA A 34 3.60 -1.22 -6.01
C ALA A 34 5.14 -1.18 -5.94
N ARG A 35 5.79 -2.33 -6.11
CA ARG A 35 7.28 -2.41 -6.16
C ARG A 35 7.85 -1.71 -7.38
N GLU A 36 7.21 -1.85 -8.54
CA GLU A 36 7.62 -1.17 -9.77
C GLU A 36 7.47 0.35 -9.62
N ALA A 37 6.32 0.84 -9.13
CA ALA A 37 6.11 2.25 -8.85
C ALA A 37 7.16 2.81 -7.89
N ALA A 38 7.52 2.07 -6.84
CA ALA A 38 8.56 2.46 -5.90
C ALA A 38 9.94 2.55 -6.58
N SER A 39 10.29 1.60 -7.44
CA SER A 39 11.55 1.63 -8.20
C SER A 39 11.63 2.82 -9.16
N LEU A 40 10.53 3.13 -9.86
CA LEU A 40 10.43 4.28 -10.74
C LEU A 40 10.55 5.60 -9.97
N PHE A 41 9.90 5.69 -8.81
CA PHE A 41 9.97 6.84 -7.91
C PHE A 41 11.41 7.10 -7.43
N GLN A 42 12.09 6.05 -6.95
CA GLN A 42 13.49 6.14 -6.51
C GLN A 42 14.45 6.50 -7.63
N SER A 43 14.13 6.10 -8.87
CA SER A 43 14.90 6.45 -10.06
C SER A 43 14.60 7.85 -10.60
N GLY A 44 13.70 8.61 -9.96
CA GLY A 44 13.25 9.93 -10.42
C GLY A 44 12.39 9.91 -11.68
N LYS A 45 11.92 8.72 -12.12
CA LYS A 45 11.07 8.54 -13.30
C LYS A 45 9.60 8.71 -12.92
N TYR A 46 9.22 9.93 -12.56
CA TYR A 46 7.90 10.22 -12.02
C TYR A 46 6.75 10.01 -13.02
N VAL A 47 6.98 10.22 -14.32
CA VAL A 47 5.97 9.96 -15.37
C VAL A 47 5.53 8.49 -15.35
N GLY A 48 6.48 7.56 -15.45
CA GLY A 48 6.17 6.12 -15.39
C GLY A 48 5.65 5.68 -14.02
N CYS A 49 6.14 6.30 -12.94
CA CYS A 49 5.62 6.04 -11.59
C CYS A 49 4.11 6.33 -11.49
N VAL A 50 3.67 7.48 -12.01
CA VAL A 50 2.24 7.86 -12.02
C VAL A 50 1.42 6.89 -12.85
N GLU A 51 1.91 6.44 -14.01
CA GLU A 51 1.21 5.45 -14.83
C GLU A 51 0.99 4.12 -14.09
N VAL A 52 2.04 3.58 -13.46
CA VAL A 52 1.97 2.34 -12.68
C VAL A 52 1.06 2.49 -11.46
N LEU A 53 1.11 3.64 -10.77
CA LEU A 53 0.23 3.93 -9.64
C LEU A 53 -1.24 4.04 -10.05
N ASN A 54 -1.56 4.59 -11.23
CA ASN A 54 -2.92 4.58 -11.77
C ASN A 54 -3.42 3.16 -12.10
N GLN A 55 -2.55 2.29 -12.63
CA GLN A 55 -2.88 0.88 -12.82
C GLN A 55 -3.11 0.14 -11.50
N LEU A 56 -2.39 0.54 -10.44
CA LEU A 56 -2.58 0.02 -9.09
C LEU A 56 -3.91 0.51 -8.49
N LEU A 57 -4.26 1.77 -8.71
CA LEU A 57 -5.53 2.37 -8.25
C LEU A 57 -6.74 1.68 -8.88
N GLN A 58 -6.67 1.28 -10.15
CA GLN A 58 -7.73 0.51 -10.81
C GLN A 58 -7.97 -0.87 -10.18
N LYS A 59 -6.97 -1.45 -9.51
CA LYS A 59 -7.09 -2.75 -8.83
C LYS A 59 -7.39 -2.62 -7.33
N LYS A 60 -7.08 -1.47 -6.74
CA LYS A 60 -7.34 -1.10 -5.35
C LYS A 60 -8.06 0.24 -5.34
N GLU A 61 -9.29 0.22 -5.84
CA GLU A 61 -10.13 1.41 -5.95
C GLU A 61 -10.22 2.08 -4.58
N ASP A 62 -10.01 3.39 -4.55
CA ASP A 62 -10.02 4.22 -3.35
C ASP A 62 -8.99 3.87 -2.25
N ASP A 63 -7.89 3.17 -2.57
CA ASP A 63 -6.81 2.99 -1.59
C ASP A 63 -6.14 4.35 -1.29
N PRO A 64 -6.24 4.85 -0.04
CA PRO A 64 -5.77 6.19 0.30
C PRO A 64 -4.25 6.32 0.16
N LYS A 65 -3.51 5.22 0.30
CA LYS A 65 -2.05 5.22 0.16
C LYS A 65 -1.64 5.31 -1.31
N VAL A 66 -2.38 4.65 -2.21
CA VAL A 66 -2.16 4.78 -3.66
C VAL A 66 -2.45 6.21 -4.11
N LEU A 67 -3.57 6.81 -3.67
CA LEU A 67 -3.91 8.21 -3.96
C LEU A 67 -2.84 9.19 -3.47
N HIS A 68 -2.36 9.00 -2.24
CA HIS A 68 -1.26 9.78 -1.67
C HIS A 68 0.01 9.69 -2.52
N ASN A 69 0.42 8.48 -2.92
CA ASN A 69 1.61 8.27 -3.73
C ASN A 69 1.49 8.92 -5.12
N ILE A 70 0.30 8.87 -5.74
CA ILE A 70 0.04 9.55 -7.01
C ILE A 70 0.24 11.06 -6.84
N ALA A 71 -0.35 11.65 -5.81
CA ALA A 71 -0.26 13.09 -5.56
C ALA A 71 1.19 13.57 -5.41
N ILE A 72 2.01 12.82 -4.67
CA ILE A 72 3.44 13.13 -4.51
C ILE A 72 4.18 12.96 -5.84
N ALA A 73 3.96 11.86 -6.56
CA ALA A 73 4.64 11.61 -7.83
C ALA A 73 4.28 12.66 -8.89
N GLU A 74 3.03 13.11 -8.96
CA GLU A 74 2.60 14.22 -9.82
C GLU A 74 3.26 15.54 -9.43
N TYR A 75 3.33 15.83 -8.13
CA TYR A 75 3.96 17.05 -7.64
C TYR A 75 5.46 17.11 -7.99
N LEU A 76 6.16 15.99 -7.86
CA LEU A 76 7.57 15.88 -8.22
C LEU A 76 7.80 15.87 -9.73
N ARG A 77 6.90 15.25 -10.51
CA ARG A 77 6.90 15.28 -11.98
C ARG A 77 6.86 16.70 -12.51
N ASP A 78 5.99 17.53 -11.94
CA ASP A 78 5.79 18.92 -12.38
C ASP A 78 6.82 19.89 -11.77
N GLY A 79 7.91 19.37 -11.18
CA GLY A 79 9.01 20.18 -10.64
C GLY A 79 8.64 20.99 -9.39
N CYS A 80 7.75 20.48 -8.55
CA CYS A 80 7.28 21.15 -7.33
C CYS A 80 6.57 22.49 -7.59
N SER A 81 6.00 22.68 -8.79
CA SER A 81 5.47 23.98 -9.23
C SER A 81 4.31 24.49 -8.37
N ASN A 82 3.51 23.61 -7.76
CA ASN A 82 2.27 23.98 -7.06
C ASN A 82 2.10 23.29 -5.69
N PRO A 83 2.79 23.76 -4.64
CA PRO A 83 2.72 23.15 -3.30
C PRO A 83 1.32 23.22 -2.67
N LYS A 84 0.53 24.25 -3.01
CA LYS A 84 -0.87 24.38 -2.55
C LYS A 84 -1.78 23.28 -3.11
N LYS A 85 -1.61 22.92 -4.38
CA LYS A 85 -2.38 21.86 -5.05
C LYS A 85 -2.06 20.50 -4.42
N LEU A 86 -0.79 20.24 -4.10
CA LEU A 86 -0.40 19.03 -3.37
C LEU A 86 -1.12 18.93 -2.03
N LEU A 87 -1.08 20.00 -1.22
CA LEU A 87 -1.71 20.00 0.10
C LEU A 87 -3.23 19.75 0.04
N GLU A 88 -3.89 20.33 -0.96
CA GLU A 88 -5.33 20.12 -1.19
C GLU A 88 -5.66 18.65 -1.51
N VAL A 89 -4.91 18.03 -2.43
CA VAL A 89 -5.09 16.61 -2.77
C VAL A 89 -4.84 15.72 -1.55
N LEU A 90 -3.79 16.00 -0.78
CA LEU A 90 -3.47 15.23 0.42
C LEU A 90 -4.53 15.36 1.52
N ASN A 91 -5.15 16.53 1.66
CA ASN A 91 -6.21 16.77 2.64
C ASN A 91 -7.53 16.07 2.25
N ASN A 92 -7.72 15.78 0.97
CA ASN A 92 -8.87 15.03 0.46
C ASN A 92 -8.71 13.52 0.62
N VAL A 93 -7.49 13.02 0.86
CA VAL A 93 -7.23 11.65 1.30
C VAL A 93 -7.63 11.54 2.78
N LYS A 94 -8.93 11.61 3.07
CA LYS A 94 -9.45 11.37 4.41
C LYS A 94 -9.21 9.91 4.79
N VAL A 95 -8.48 9.71 5.88
CA VAL A 95 -8.36 8.40 6.53
C VAL A 95 -9.78 7.97 6.92
N CYS A 96 -10.34 6.99 6.20
CA CYS A 96 -11.54 6.29 6.65
C CYS A 96 -11.21 5.69 8.02
N HIS A 97 -11.81 6.25 9.07
CA HIS A 97 -11.64 5.82 10.46
C HIS A 97 -12.71 4.80 10.84
#